data_AF-A0A7V3F4U4-F1
#
_entry.id   AF-A0A7V3F4U4-F1
#
_cell.length_a   1.000
_cell.length_b   1.000
_cell.length_c   1.000
_cell.angle_alpha   90.00
_cell.angle_beta   90.00
_cell.angle_gamma   90.00
#
_symmetry.space_group_name_H-M   'P 1'
#
loop_
_entity.id
_entity.type
_entity.pdbx_description
1 polymer ?
#
loop_
_entity_poly.entity_id
_entity_poly.type
_entity_poly.pdbx_seq_one_letter_code
_entity_poly.pdbx_strand_id
1 'polypeptide(L)' 'MHRVVEAYGPRRVFWGTDLSRLPCSYRQAVTLFTEELGFLSNDDQGCIMGRGLADWLGWPLPTGQ' A
#
# COMPACT_ATOMS: atom_id res chain seq x y z
N MET A 1 -10.02 -2.18 -5.91
CA MET A 1 -9.07 -1.18 -5.35
C MET A 1 -9.41 0.25 -5.74
N HIS A 2 -9.62 0.57 -7.02
CA HIS A 2 -9.93 1.94 -7.48
C HIS A 2 -10.98 2.69 -6.63
N ARG A 3 -12.19 2.12 -6.47
CA ARG A 3 -13.28 2.76 -5.68
C ARG A 3 -12.92 3.02 -4.22
N VAL A 4 -12.06 2.17 -3.63
CA VAL A 4 -11.63 2.35 -2.23
C VAL A 4 -10.66 3.52 -2.13
N VAL A 5 -9.70 3.60 -3.05
CA VAL A 5 -8.76 4.72 -3.09
C VAL A 5 -9.47 6.03 -3.42
N GLU A 6 -10.42 6.02 -4.36
CA GLU A 6 -11.23 7.19 -4.73
C GLU A 6 -12.08 7.69 -3.56
N ALA A 7 -12.72 6.79 -2.79
CA ALA A 7 -13.60 7.18 -1.70
C ALA A 7 -12.85 7.71 -0.46
N TYR A 8 -11.72 7.10 -0.10
CA TYR A 8 -11.02 7.40 1.17
C TYR A 8 -9.77 8.27 0.98
N GLY A 9 -9.21 8.27 -0.23
CA GLY A 9 -7.92 8.84 -0.54
C GLY A 9 -6.75 7.92 -0.19
N PRO A 10 -5.62 8.03 -0.91
CA PRO A 10 -4.46 7.14 -0.78
C PRO A 10 -3.78 7.21 0.60
N ARG A 11 -3.94 8.32 1.33
CA ARG A 11 -3.42 8.49 2.71
C ARG A 11 -4.22 7.74 3.78
N ARG A 12 -5.42 7.24 3.46
CA ARG A 12 -6.30 6.52 4.39
C ARG A 12 -6.56 5.07 3.96
N VAL A 13 -5.77 4.59 2.99
CA VAL A 13 -5.79 3.21 2.52
C VAL A 13 -4.41 2.63 2.77
N PHE A 14 -4.35 1.50 3.47
CA PHE A 14 -3.09 0.85 3.85
C PHE A 14 -3.05 -0.58 3.31
N TRP A 15 -1.89 -1.00 2.81
CA TRP A 15 -1.66 -2.35 2.34
C TRP A 15 -1.32 -3.31 3.47
N GLY A 16 -1.83 -4.54 3.39
CA GLY A 16 -1.51 -5.65 4.28
C GLY A 16 -2.01 -6.96 3.69
N THR A 17 -1.22 -8.04 3.82
CA THR A 17 -1.48 -9.31 3.12
C THR A 17 -2.34 -10.30 3.89
N ASP A 18 -2.53 -10.11 5.20
CA ASP A 18 -2.95 -11.18 6.13
C ASP A 18 -2.18 -12.48 5.84
N LEU A 19 -0.85 -12.45 6.02
CA LEU A 19 0.09 -13.49 5.60
C LEU A 19 -0.36 -14.92 6.01
N SER A 20 -0.98 -15.06 7.18
CA SER A 20 -1.47 -16.33 7.71
C SER A 20 -2.60 -16.97 6.90
N ARG A 21 -3.30 -16.18 6.08
CA ARG A 21 -4.47 -16.59 5.27
C ARG A 21 -4.28 -16.33 3.78
N LEU A 22 -3.05 -16.02 3.35
CA LEU A 22 -2.78 -15.61 1.98
C LEU A 22 -2.99 -16.78 1.00
N PRO A 23 -3.88 -16.68 -0.01
CA PRO A 23 -4.15 -17.76 -0.97
C PRO A 23 -3.13 -17.80 -2.13
N CYS A 24 -2.14 -16.91 -2.13
CA CYS A 24 -1.12 -16.77 -3.17
C CYS A 24 0.27 -16.58 -2.53
N SER A 25 1.32 -16.50 -3.36
CA SER A 25 2.64 -16.14 -2.85
C SER A 25 2.67 -14.68 -2.40
N TYR A 26 3.49 -14.38 -1.40
CA TYR A 26 3.71 -13.00 -0.94
C TYR A 26 4.10 -12.06 -2.09
N ARG A 27 4.94 -12.55 -3.02
CA ARG A 27 5.34 -11.80 -4.21
C ARG A 27 4.15 -11.41 -5.08
N GLN A 28 3.23 -12.34 -5.35
CA GLN A 28 2.02 -12.05 -6.13
C GLN A 28 1.15 -10.99 -5.44
N ALA A 29 1.05 -11.02 -4.11
CA ALA A 29 0.30 -10.04 -3.34
C ALA A 29 0.93 -8.63 -3.41
N VAL A 30 2.27 -8.53 -3.44
CA VAL A 30 2.99 -7.26 -3.63
C VAL A 30 2.81 -6.76 -5.06
N THR A 31 3.04 -7.61 -6.07
CA THR A 31 2.97 -7.27 -7.50
C THR A 31 1.61 -6.66 -7.87
N LEU A 32 0.50 -7.16 -7.31
CA LEU A 32 -0.82 -6.55 -7.52
C LEU A 32 -0.79 -5.04 -7.27
N PHE A 33 -0.17 -4.58 -6.19
CA PHE A 33 -0.17 -3.17 -5.81
C PHE A 33 0.96 -2.36 -6.42
N THR A 34 2.08 -2.98 -6.76
CA THR A 34 3.28 -2.28 -7.27
C THR A 34 3.37 -2.23 -8.77
N GLU A 35 2.69 -3.13 -9.48
CA GLU A 35 2.83 -3.30 -10.94
C GLU A 35 1.47 -3.26 -11.66
N GLU A 36 0.40 -3.80 -11.05
CA GLU A 36 -0.88 -3.96 -11.75
C GLU A 36 -1.88 -2.81 -11.53
N LEU A 37 -1.77 -2.02 -10.45
CA LEU A 37 -2.67 -0.88 -10.19
C LEU A 37 -2.24 0.39 -10.94
N GLY A 38 -2.29 0.38 -12.26
CA GLY A 38 -1.82 1.48 -13.12
C GLY A 38 -2.56 2.82 -13.00
N PHE A 39 -3.59 2.94 -12.15
CA PHE A 39 -4.25 4.22 -11.86
C PHE A 39 -3.63 4.96 -10.67
N LEU A 40 -2.72 4.33 -9.92
CA LEU A 40 -2.03 4.96 -8.79
C LEU A 40 -0.80 5.72 -9.30
N SER A 41 -0.60 6.93 -8.79
CA SER A 41 0.70 7.59 -8.95
C SER A 41 1.76 6.91 -8.09
N ASN A 42 3.04 7.16 -8.39
CA ASN A 42 4.15 6.66 -7.56
C ASN A 42 4.04 7.12 -6.09
N ASP A 43 3.52 8.33 -5.85
CA ASP A 43 3.32 8.84 -4.49
C ASP A 43 2.18 8.12 -3.78
N ASP A 44 1.05 7.89 -4.47
CA ASP A 44 -0.09 7.17 -3.93
C ASP A 44 0.28 5.72 -3.58
N GLN A 45 1.03 5.06 -4.47
CA GLN A 45 1.56 3.73 -4.23
C GLN A 45 2.47 3.72 -3.00
N GLY A 46 3.39 4.69 -2.88
CA GLY A 46 4.25 4.81 -1.70
C GLY A 46 3.49 5.05 -0.40
N CYS A 47 2.41 5.85 -0.43
CA CYS A 47 1.51 6.06 0.70
C CYS A 47 0.82 4.75 1.11
N ILE A 48 0.20 4.05 0.15
CA ILE A 48 -0.55 2.82 0.39
C ILE A 48 0.36 1.68 0.88
N MET A 49 1.56 1.56 0.30
CA MET A 49 2.49 0.47 0.58
C MET A 49 3.26 0.60 1.90
N GLY A 50 3.13 1.71 2.62
CA GLY A 50 3.69 1.79 3.98
C GLY A 50 3.80 3.19 4.59
N ARG A 51 3.99 4.25 3.79
CA ARG A 51 4.20 5.59 4.34
C ARG A 51 2.97 6.13 5.07
N GLY A 52 1.77 5.93 4.51
CA GLY A 52 0.53 6.33 5.16
C GLY A 52 0.30 5.61 6.50
N LEU A 53 0.66 4.32 6.58
CA LEU A 53 0.56 3.55 7.80
C LEU A 53 1.57 4.02 8.86
N ALA A 54 2.80 4.29 8.45
CA ALA A 54 3.84 4.81 9.33
C ALA A 54 3.45 6.19 9.89
N ASP A 55 2.94 7.10 9.05
CA ASP A 55 2.45 8.40 9.47
C ASP A 55 1.28 8.27 10.46
N TRP A 56 0.35 7.34 10.20
CA TRP A 56 -0.81 7.10 11.07
C TRP A 56 -0.41 6.55 12.45
N LEU A 57 0.59 5.68 12.50
CA LEU A 57 1.07 5.06 13.73
C LEU A 57 2.19 5.84 14.42
N GLY A 58 2.68 6.92 13.81
CA GLY A 58 3.82 7.70 14.31
C GLY A 58 5.15 6.93 14.27
N TRP A 59 5.31 6.03 13.30
CA TRP A 59 6.55 5.27 13.13
C TRP A 59 7.64 6.10 12.45
N PRO A 60 8.91 5.96 12.85
CA PRO A 60 10.01 6.61 12.17
C PRO A 60 10.13 6.07 10.74
N LEU A 61 10.10 6.96 9.76
CA LEU A 61 10.40 6.60 8.38
C LEU A 61 11.91 6.38 8.23
N PRO A 62 12.34 5.45 7.35
CA PRO A 62 13.74 5.31 7.01
C PRO A 62 14.30 6.64 6.50
N THR A 63 15.32 7.16 7.17
CA THR A 63 16.00 8.38 6.73
C THR A 63 16.89 8.04 5.54
N GLY A 64 16.33 8.15 4.33
CA GLY A 64 17.06 8.07 3.08
C GLY A 64 16.98 6.71 2.37
N GLN A 65 16.54 6.76 1.11
CA GLN A 65 17.09 5.98 0.01
C GLN A 65 17.11 6.85 -1.24
#